data_AF-A0A927KSZ6-F1
#
_entry.id   AF-A0A927KSZ6-F1
#
_cell.length_a   1.000
_cell.length_b   1.000
_cell.length_c   1.000
_cell.angle_alpha   90.00
_cell.angle_beta   90.00
_cell.angle_gamma   90.00
#
_symmetry.space_group_name_H-M   'P 1'
#
loop_
_entity.id
_entity.type
_entity.pdbx_description
1 polymer ?
#
loop_
_entity_poly.entity_id
_entity_poly.type
_entity_poly.pdbx_seq_one_letter_code
_entity_poly.pdbx_strand_id
1 'polypeptide(L)'
;MQKIIIPVLVALSLAACSSTERGATVGAAGGAIIGGAATGNLRGAAVGAAVGGVSGALIGSVADQPGQCYYRDRNGNRYIDRC
;
A
#
# COMPACT_ATOMS: atom_id res chain seq x y z
N MET A 1 -26.69 11.93 12.53
CA MET A 1 -25.26 12.33 12.58
C MET A 1 -24.29 11.16 12.77
N GLN A 2 -24.73 9.97 13.22
CA GLN A 2 -23.85 8.81 13.42
C GLN A 2 -23.25 8.19 12.14
N LYS A 3 -23.84 8.45 10.97
CA LYS A 3 -23.42 7.86 9.69
C LYS A 3 -22.03 8.31 9.21
N ILE A 4 -21.56 9.47 9.69
CA ILE A 4 -20.27 10.06 9.29
C ILE A 4 -19.17 9.69 10.29
N ILE A 5 -19.52 9.26 11.51
CA ILE A 5 -18.56 8.91 12.55
C ILE A 5 -17.72 7.69 12.12
N ILE A 6 -18.36 6.67 11.55
CA ILE A 6 -17.67 5.44 11.11
C ILE A 6 -16.62 5.71 10.02
N PRO A 7 -16.94 6.36 8.88
CA PRO A 7 -15.93 6.61 7.85
C PRO A 7 -14.83 7.56 8.31
N VAL A 8 -15.12 8.50 9.21
CA VAL A 8 -14.11 9.39 9.80
C VAL A 8 -13.18 8.62 10.73
N LEU A 9 -13.71 7.74 11.58
CA LEU A 9 -12.90 6.92 12.48
C LEU A 9 -11.99 5.96 11.69
N VAL A 10 -12.52 5.38 10.60
CA VAL A 10 -11.77 4.54 9.66
C VAL A 10 -10.69 5.37 8.97
N ALA A 11 -11.00 6.56 8.48
CA ALA A 11 -10.00 7.44 7.87
C ALA A 11 -8.88 7.84 8.85
N LEU A 12 -9.23 8.08 10.13
CA LEU A 12 -8.26 8.38 11.19
C LEU A 12 -7.41 7.17 11.56
N SER A 13 -7.98 5.97 11.65
CA SER A 13 -7.20 4.75 11.93
C SER A 13 -6.29 4.40 10.76
N LEU A 14 -6.75 4.58 9.51
CA LEU A 14 -5.88 4.51 8.35
C LEU A 14 -4.78 5.58 8.42
N ALA A 15 -5.00 6.76 8.99
CA ALA A 15 -3.96 7.78 9.19
C ALA A 15 -2.94 7.45 10.28
N ALA A 16 -3.29 6.55 11.19
CA ALA A 16 -2.34 5.97 12.14
C ALA A 16 -1.53 4.80 11.55
N CYS A 17 -2.01 4.15 10.47
CA CYS A 17 -1.25 3.14 9.74
C CYS A 17 -0.09 3.76 8.95
N SER A 18 1.08 3.09 8.98
CA SER A 18 2.17 3.36 8.04
C SER A 18 1.70 3.22 6.58
N SER A 19 2.36 3.92 5.67
CA SER A 19 2.16 3.84 4.22
C SER A 19 2.22 2.40 3.71
N THR A 20 3.06 1.56 4.34
CA THR A 20 3.12 0.10 4.13
C THR A 20 1.76 -0.56 4.38
N GLU A 21 1.17 -0.32 5.54
CA GLU A 21 -0.06 -1.00 5.98
C GLU A 21 -1.29 -0.48 5.23
N ARG A 22 -1.32 0.82 4.91
CA ARG A 22 -2.30 1.40 3.98
C ARG A 22 -2.20 0.80 2.58
N GLY A 23 -1.00 0.74 2.03
CA GLY A 23 -0.78 0.16 0.71
C GLY A 23 -1.20 -1.30 0.68
N ALA A 24 -0.83 -2.06 1.71
CA ALA A 24 -1.20 -3.47 1.85
C ALA A 24 -2.71 -3.68 1.95
N THR A 25 -3.40 -2.92 2.79
CA THR A 25 -4.86 -3.07 2.98
C THR A 25 -5.63 -2.64 1.75
N VAL A 26 -5.29 -1.52 1.12
CA VAL A 26 -5.93 -1.05 -0.11
C VAL A 26 -5.66 -2.01 -1.27
N GLY A 27 -4.40 -2.45 -1.41
CA GLY A 27 -4.01 -3.41 -2.44
C GLY A 27 -4.68 -4.77 -2.24
N ALA A 28 -4.76 -5.28 -1.01
CA ALA A 28 -5.43 -6.52 -0.70
C ALA A 28 -6.94 -6.44 -0.94
N ALA A 29 -7.59 -5.38 -0.48
CA ALA A 29 -9.03 -5.20 -0.67
C ALA A 29 -9.40 -5.04 -2.16
N GLY A 30 -8.67 -4.19 -2.88
CA GLY A 30 -8.88 -3.99 -4.32
C GLY A 30 -8.56 -5.25 -5.12
N GLY A 31 -7.43 -5.89 -4.82
CA GLY A 31 -7.02 -7.15 -5.45
C GLY A 31 -8.01 -8.29 -5.16
N ALA A 32 -8.60 -8.36 -3.97
CA ALA A 32 -9.63 -9.34 -3.64
C ALA A 32 -10.90 -9.17 -4.47
N ILE A 33 -11.38 -7.93 -4.60
CA ILE A 33 -12.58 -7.60 -5.35
C ILE A 33 -12.35 -7.91 -6.83
N ILE A 34 -11.24 -7.43 -7.40
CA ILE A 34 -10.91 -7.63 -8.81
C ILE A 34 -10.66 -9.12 -9.10
N GLY A 35 -9.86 -9.78 -8.26
CA GLY A 35 -9.56 -11.20 -8.40
C GLY A 35 -10.80 -12.08 -8.28
N GLY A 36 -11.69 -11.76 -7.34
CA GLY A 36 -12.96 -12.47 -7.17
C GLY A 36 -13.95 -12.21 -8.31
N ALA A 37 -14.02 -10.98 -8.81
CA ALA A 37 -14.87 -10.63 -9.95
C ALA A 37 -14.37 -11.24 -11.27
N ALA A 38 -13.06 -11.29 -11.48
CA ALA A 38 -12.46 -11.80 -12.71
C ALA A 38 -12.54 -13.33 -12.81
N THR A 39 -12.37 -14.06 -11.71
CA THR A 39 -12.43 -15.54 -11.73
C THR A 39 -13.78 -16.11 -11.30
N GLY A 40 -14.68 -15.28 -10.75
CA GLY A 40 -15.98 -15.72 -10.24
C GLY A 40 -15.90 -16.66 -9.04
N ASN A 41 -14.75 -16.71 -8.34
CA ASN A 41 -14.55 -17.62 -7.22
C ASN A 41 -13.71 -17.02 -6.09
N LEU A 42 -13.91 -17.55 -4.88
CA LEU A 42 -13.20 -17.14 -3.66
C LEU A 42 -11.69 -17.34 -3.77
N ARG A 43 -11.25 -18.27 -4.63
CA ARG A 43 -9.83 -18.56 -4.82
C ARG A 43 -9.11 -17.43 -5.56
N GLY A 44 -9.72 -16.86 -6.61
CA GLY A 44 -9.18 -15.69 -7.28
C GLY A 44 -9.26 -14.43 -6.42
N ALA A 45 -10.28 -14.30 -5.58
CA ALA A 45 -10.31 -13.25 -4.56
C ALA A 45 -9.13 -13.39 -3.56
N ALA A 46 -8.88 -14.60 -3.04
CA ALA A 46 -7.77 -14.83 -2.12
C ALA A 46 -6.39 -14.57 -2.78
N VAL A 47 -6.20 -15.02 -4.03
CA VAL A 47 -4.96 -14.77 -4.77
C VAL A 47 -4.79 -13.28 -5.07
N GLY A 48 -5.85 -12.61 -5.52
CA GLY A 48 -5.82 -11.17 -5.75
C GLY A 48 -5.56 -10.37 -4.47
N ALA A 49 -6.12 -10.81 -3.33
CA ALA A 49 -5.87 -10.21 -2.02
C ALA A 49 -4.40 -10.38 -1.59
N ALA A 50 -3.85 -11.57 -1.76
CA ALA A 50 -2.47 -11.86 -1.40
C ALA A 50 -1.49 -11.06 -2.27
N VAL A 51 -1.67 -11.08 -3.59
CA VAL A 51 -0.81 -10.36 -4.54
C VAL A 51 -0.95 -8.85 -4.34
N GLY A 52 -2.18 -8.33 -4.34
CA GLY A 52 -2.45 -6.92 -4.15
C GLY A 52 -1.96 -6.42 -2.78
N GLY A 53 -2.10 -7.24 -1.73
CA GLY A 53 -1.62 -6.92 -0.40
C GLY A 53 -0.10 -6.88 -0.29
N VAL A 54 0.60 -7.86 -0.83
CA VAL A 54 2.07 -7.88 -0.83
C VAL A 54 2.63 -6.75 -1.70
N SER A 55 2.09 -6.53 -2.90
CA SER A 55 2.51 -5.44 -3.77
C SER A 55 2.24 -4.08 -3.14
N GLY A 56 1.08 -3.90 -2.54
CA GLY A 56 0.71 -2.67 -1.83
C GLY A 56 1.58 -2.41 -0.60
N ALA A 57 1.92 -3.46 0.16
CA ALA A 57 2.84 -3.37 1.29
C ALA A 57 4.23 -2.91 0.83
N LEU A 58 4.75 -3.52 -0.23
CA LEU A 58 6.05 -3.16 -0.78
C LEU A 58 6.07 -1.70 -1.26
N ILE A 59 5.09 -1.29 -2.07
CA ILE A 59 5.01 0.11 -2.55
C ILE A 59 4.89 1.07 -1.36
N GLY A 60 4.05 0.73 -0.38
CA GLY A 60 3.91 1.49 0.84
C GLY A 60 5.20 1.61 1.65
N SER A 61 6.02 0.55 1.71
CA SER A 61 7.31 0.55 2.41
C SER A 61 8.39 1.38 1.72
N VAL A 62 8.32 1.52 0.39
CA VAL A 62 9.20 2.45 -0.35
C VAL A 62 8.68 3.88 -0.23
N ALA A 63 7.36 4.08 -0.21
CA ALA A 63 6.75 5.39 0.03
C ALA A 63 7.00 5.90 1.45
N ASP A 64 7.12 5.00 2.43
CA ASP A 64 7.51 5.28 3.83
C ASP A 64 9.03 5.51 4.00
N GLN A 65 9.78 5.75 2.91
CA GLN A 65 11.13 6.32 2.98
C GLN A 65 11.09 7.83 2.63
N PRO A 66 10.38 8.68 3.40
CA PRO A 66 10.48 10.11 3.23
C PRO A 66 11.90 10.54 3.61
N GLY A 67 12.52 11.36 2.75
CA GLY A 67 13.86 11.87 3.00
C GLY A 67 14.97 10.93 2.57
N GLN A 68 14.79 10.12 1.53
CA GLN A 68 15.90 9.48 0.83
C GLN A 68 16.10 10.12 -0.55
N CYS A 69 17.21 10.83 -0.70
CA CYS A 69 17.57 11.55 -1.90
C CYS A 69 18.54 10.70 -2.74
N TYR A 70 18.31 10.68 -4.05
CA TYR A 70 19.27 10.12 -4.99
C TYR A 70 20.43 11.10 -5.17
N TYR A 71 21.58 10.77 -4.59
CA TYR A 71 22.81 11.50 -4.84
C TYR A 71 23.61 10.81 -5.95
N ARG A 72 24.37 11.61 -6.70
CA ARG A 72 25.25 11.14 -7.76
C ARG A 72 26.67 11.53 -7.42
N ASP A 73 27.57 10.56 -7.34
CA ASP A 73 28.98 10.82 -7.15
C ASP A 73 29.63 11.36 -8.43
N ARG A 74 30.89 11.79 -8.34
CA ARG A 74 31.67 12.27 -9.51
C ARG A 74 32.02 11.16 -10.51
N ASN A 75 31.93 9.90 -10.09
CA ASN A 75 32.19 8.73 -10.92
C ASN A 75 30.93 8.24 -11.66
N GLY A 76 29.78 8.91 -11.46
CA GLY A 76 28.52 8.61 -12.10
C GLY A 76 27.65 7.59 -11.37
N ASN A 77 28.09 7.06 -10.23
CA ASN A 77 27.32 6.10 -9.44
C ASN A 77 26.20 6.82 -8.69
N ARG A 78 25.02 6.20 -8.65
CA ARG A 78 23.88 6.67 -7.88
C ARG A 78 23.85 5.96 -6.54
N TYR A 79 23.77 6.71 -5.46
CA TYR A 79 23.56 6.18 -4.12
C TYR A 79 22.36 6.88 -3.46
N ILE A 80 21.67 6.14 -2.60
CA ILE A 80 20.51 6.64 -1.86
C ILE A 80 21.00 6.97 -0.46
N ASP A 81 20.83 8.23 -0.05
CA ASP A 81 21.17 8.67 1.31
C ASP A 81 20.07 9.59 1.83
N ARG A 82 20.07 9.85 3.15
CA ARG A 82 19.05 10.70 3.75
C ARG A 82 19.19 12.15 3.25
N CYS A 83 18.10 12.72 2.73
CA CYS A 83 17.91 14.16 2.74
C CYS A 83 17.71 14.60 4.21
#